data_AF-A0A378BZ68-F1
#
_entry.id   AF-A0A378BZ68-F1
#
_cell.length_a   1.000
_cell.length_b   1.000
_cell.length_c   1.000
_cell.angle_alpha   90.00
_cell.angle_beta   90.00
_cell.angle_gamma   90.00
#
_symmetry.space_group_name_H-M   'P 1'
#
loop_
_entity.id
_entity.type
_entity.pdbx_description
1 polymer ?
#
loop_
_entity_poly.entity_id
_entity_poly.type
_entity_poly.pdbx_seq_one_letter_code
_entity_poly.pdbx_strand_id
1 'polypeptide(L)'
;MIVSAPSDYREAARRRLPRFLFDYIDGGAVAENTMNANAAELASVALRQRVLCGAGEPTLATTILDAPWGDARGAGARRRHRDVRPPRRSPGGPRRLPRRDPVHLIHRVGLLD
;
A
#
# COMPACT_ATOMS: atom_id res chain seq x y z
N MET A 1 -4.81 11.09 14.11
CA MET A 1 -3.73 11.23 13.12
C MET A 1 -4.39 11.39 11.76
N ILE A 2 -4.22 12.55 11.14
CA ILE A 2 -4.61 12.78 9.76
C ILE A 2 -3.51 12.12 8.91
N VAL A 3 -3.89 11.29 7.95
CA VAL A 3 -2.93 10.70 7.01
C VAL A 3 -2.70 11.70 5.90
N SER A 4 -1.44 12.09 5.72
CA SER A 4 -1.00 13.13 4.78
C SER A 4 0.12 12.67 3.86
N ALA A 5 0.86 11.63 4.26
CA ALA A 5 1.94 11.04 3.47
C ALA A 5 1.91 9.50 3.53
N PRO A 6 2.49 8.79 2.54
CA PRO A 6 2.62 7.33 2.60
C PRO A 6 3.34 6.80 3.84
N SER A 7 4.29 7.56 4.39
CA SER A 7 5.01 7.23 5.64
C SER A 7 4.07 7.12 6.86
N ASP A 8 2.95 7.85 6.88
CA ASP A 8 1.93 7.74 7.91
C ASP A 8 1.28 6.36 7.93
N TYR A 9 1.06 5.76 6.74
CA TYR A 9 0.55 4.40 6.61
C TYR A 9 1.59 3.37 7.05
N ARG A 10 2.87 3.59 6.75
CA ARG A 10 3.97 2.74 7.23
C ARG A 10 3.99 2.68 8.77
N GLU A 11 3.90 3.84 9.42
CA GLU A 11 3.83 3.91 10.88
C GLU A 11 2.56 3.29 11.46
N ALA A 12 1.41 3.48 10.80
CA ALA A 12 0.18 2.82 11.20
C ALA A 12 0.27 1.29 11.06
N ALA A 13 0.94 0.79 10.02
CA ALA A 13 1.18 -0.64 9.81
C ALA A 13 2.13 -1.20 10.88
N ARG A 14 3.24 -0.51 11.19
CA ARG A 14 4.20 -0.88 12.24
C ARG A 14 3.55 -1.08 13.61
N ARG A 15 2.52 -0.29 13.93
CA ARG A 15 1.77 -0.38 15.20
C ARG A 15 0.69 -1.47 15.21
N ARG A 16 0.21 -1.91 14.05
CA ARG A 16 -0.97 -2.78 13.91
C ARG A 16 -0.63 -4.21 13.51
N LEU A 17 0.48 -4.42 12.79
CA LEU A 17 0.89 -5.73 12.30
C LEU A 17 1.75 -6.46 13.34
N PRO A 18 1.65 -7.80 13.42
CA PRO A 18 2.66 -8.61 14.10
C PRO A 18 4.05 -8.33 13.52
N ARG A 19 5.10 -8.35 14.37
CA ARG A 19 6.48 -8.00 13.99
C ARG A 19 6.95 -8.70 12.72
N PHE A 20 6.85 -10.04 12.67
CA PHE A 20 7.32 -10.83 11.52
C PHE A 20 6.66 -10.40 10.20
N LEU A 21 5.36 -10.05 10.23
CA LEU A 21 4.62 -9.67 9.04
C LEU A 21 4.96 -8.25 8.60
N PHE A 22 5.20 -7.36 9.56
CA PHE A 22 5.69 -6.02 9.25
C PHE A 22 7.07 -6.10 8.59
N ASP A 23 8.01 -6.81 9.20
CA ASP A 23 9.37 -6.92 8.68
C ASP A 23 9.41 -7.59 7.29
N TYR A 24 8.53 -8.56 7.02
CA TYR A 24 8.40 -9.17 5.69
C TYR A 24 7.92 -8.20 4.61
N ILE A 25 7.03 -7.27 4.94
CA ILE A 25 6.47 -6.30 3.99
C ILE A 25 7.40 -5.09 3.83
N ASP A 26 8.00 -4.65 4.92
CA ASP A 26 8.78 -3.40 5.00
C ASP A 26 10.26 -3.59 4.65
N GLY A 27 10.79 -4.81 4.83
CA GLY A 27 12.20 -5.13 4.65
C GLY A 27 12.63 -5.29 3.19
N GLY A 28 13.92 -5.04 2.95
CA GLY A 28 14.59 -5.22 1.67
C GLY A 28 15.46 -6.48 1.61
N ALA A 29 16.18 -6.66 0.50
CA ALA A 29 17.10 -7.79 0.36
C ALA A 29 18.40 -7.56 1.16
N VAL A 30 18.76 -8.51 2.03
CA VAL A 30 20.03 -8.56 2.79
C VAL A 30 20.33 -7.23 3.49
N ALA A 31 21.32 -6.46 3.02
CA ALA A 31 21.73 -5.19 3.61
C ALA A 31 20.82 -4.01 3.22
N GLU A 32 19.80 -4.26 2.40
CA GLU A 32 18.79 -3.28 1.97
C GLU A 32 19.35 -2.08 1.18
N ASN A 33 20.59 -2.19 0.71
CA ASN A 33 21.28 -1.11 -0.01
C ASN A 33 20.46 -0.60 -1.21
N THR A 34 19.93 -1.50 -2.05
CA THR A 34 19.11 -1.13 -3.21
C THR A 34 17.80 -0.45 -2.81
N MET A 35 17.14 -0.93 -1.75
CA MET A 35 15.90 -0.33 -1.26
C MET A 35 16.14 1.11 -0.79
N ASN A 36 17.22 1.33 -0.04
CA ASN A 36 17.60 2.66 0.43
C ASN A 36 18.04 3.57 -0.72
N ALA A 37 18.80 3.03 -1.68
CA ALA A 37 19.24 3.76 -2.87
C ALA A 37 18.04 4.25 -3.71
N ASN A 38 17.03 3.41 -3.95
CA ASN A 38 15.84 3.81 -4.73
C ASN A 38 15.16 5.08 -4.17
N ALA A 39 15.02 5.17 -2.85
CA ALA A 39 14.41 6.33 -2.20
C ALA A 39 15.34 7.56 -2.25
N ALA A 40 16.63 7.37 -1.97
CA ALA A 40 17.62 8.45 -1.98
C ALA A 40 17.80 9.03 -3.39
N GLU A 41 17.87 8.19 -4.42
CA GLU A 41 18.02 8.60 -5.81
C GLU A 41 16.81 9.40 -6.29
N LEU A 42 15.58 8.93 -6.03
CA LEU A 42 14.37 9.67 -6.39
C LEU A 42 14.33 11.05 -5.69
N ALA A 43 14.72 11.12 -4.42
CA ALA A 43 14.78 12.37 -3.67
C ALA A 43 15.84 13.36 -4.22
N SER A 44 16.86 12.85 -4.91
CA SER A 44 17.91 13.69 -5.51
C SER A 44 17.48 14.35 -6.84
N VAL A 45 16.39 13.89 -7.46
CA VAL A 45 15.87 14.47 -8.70
C VAL A 45 15.22 15.82 -8.44
N ALA A 46 15.87 16.90 -8.88
CA ALA A 46 15.32 18.25 -8.78
C ALA A 46 14.29 18.54 -9.87
N LEU A 47 13.12 19.07 -9.49
CA LEU A 47 12.13 19.57 -10.43
C LEU A 47 12.42 21.02 -10.82
N ARG A 48 12.47 21.31 -12.12
CA ARG A 48 12.51 22.69 -12.63
C ARG A 48 11.08 23.24 -12.70
N GLN A 49 10.70 24.02 -11.69
CA GLN A 49 9.40 24.68 -11.68
C GLN A 49 9.26 25.65 -12.87
N ARG A 50 8.12 25.58 -13.56
CA ARG A 50 7.71 26.54 -14.59
C ARG A 50 6.58 27.41 -14.05
N VAL A 51 6.82 28.72 -13.94
CA VAL A 51 5.85 29.68 -13.37
C VAL A 51 5.06 30.38 -14.47
N LEU A 52 3.84 30.81 -14.15
CA LEU A 52 2.94 31.58 -15.03
C LEU A 52 2.68 30.94 -16.41
N CYS A 53 2.72 29.61 -16.50
CA CYS A 53 2.56 28.88 -17.77
C CYS A 53 1.11 28.49 -18.10
N GLY A 54 0.11 28.89 -17.30
CA GLY A 54 -1.28 28.50 -17.50
C GLY A 54 -1.49 26.99 -17.33
N ALA A 55 -1.42 26.50 -16.09
CA ALA A 55 -1.38 25.06 -15.81
C ALA A 55 -2.67 24.27 -16.11
N GLY A 56 -3.79 24.95 -16.42
CA GLY A 56 -5.06 24.31 -16.75
C GLY A 56 -5.52 23.28 -15.71
N GLU A 57 -6.35 22.33 -16.15
CA GLU A 57 -6.72 21.14 -15.36
C GLU A 57 -5.75 19.99 -15.67
N PRO A 58 -4.95 19.53 -14.69
CA PRO A 58 -4.01 18.43 -14.92
C PRO A 58 -4.75 17.12 -15.16
N THR A 59 -4.40 16.42 -16.24
CA THR A 59 -4.91 15.07 -16.54
C THR A 59 -3.87 14.01 -16.22
N LEU A 60 -4.32 12.88 -15.67
CA LEU A 60 -3.50 11.68 -15.43
C LEU A 60 -3.75 10.59 -16.48
N ALA A 61 -4.62 10.85 -17.46
CA ALA A 61 -4.90 9.90 -18.53
C ALA A 61 -3.67 9.72 -19.42
N THR A 62 -3.36 8.47 -19.75
CA THR A 62 -2.22 8.08 -20.58
C THR A 62 -2.49 6.74 -21.26
N THR A 63 -1.55 6.25 -22.08
CA THR A 63 -1.63 4.93 -22.70
C THR A 63 -0.41 4.12 -22.29
N ILE A 64 -0.64 2.91 -21.80
CA ILE A 64 0.40 1.95 -21.43
C ILE A 64 0.21 0.71 -22.32
N LEU A 65 1.22 0.37 -23.12
CA LEU A 65 1.18 -0.80 -24.03
C LEU A 65 -0.11 -0.83 -24.88
N ASP A 66 -0.39 0.28 -25.57
CA ASP A 66 -1.60 0.51 -26.38
C ASP A 66 -2.94 0.43 -25.63
N ALA A 67 -2.91 0.33 -24.30
CA ALA A 67 -4.10 0.34 -23.45
C ALA A 67 -4.25 1.68 -22.72
N PRO A 68 -5.44 2.32 -22.77
CA PRO A 68 -5.67 3.55 -22.03
C PRO A 68 -5.67 3.30 -20.51
N TRP A 69 -5.03 4.20 -19.78
CA TRP A 69 -4.87 4.22 -18.33
C TRP A 69 -5.20 5.62 -17.79
N GLY A 70 -5.68 5.71 -16.55
CA GLY A 70 -5.77 7.00 -15.85
C GLY A 70 -6.98 7.89 -16.20
N ASP A 71 -7.86 7.48 -17.11
CA ASP A 71 -9.21 8.04 -17.14
C ASP A 71 -10.05 7.38 -16.03
N ALA A 72 -11.01 8.10 -15.43
CA ALA A 72 -11.83 7.64 -14.31
C ALA A 72 -12.66 6.36 -14.61
N ARG A 73 -12.60 5.86 -15.85
CA ARG A 73 -13.25 4.64 -16.33
C ARG A 73 -12.31 3.57 -16.91
N GLY A 74 -10.99 3.72 -16.80
CA GLY A 74 -10.01 2.73 -17.24
C GLY A 74 -9.88 1.54 -16.28
N ALA A 75 -10.96 0.80 -16.03
CA ALA A 75 -10.94 -0.44 -15.27
C ALA A 75 -10.46 -1.61 -16.15
N GLY A 76 -9.22 -1.54 -16.64
CA GLY A 76 -8.51 -2.70 -17.18
C GLY A 76 -8.04 -3.58 -16.03
N ALA A 77 -8.70 -4.73 -15.84
CA ALA A 77 -8.31 -5.81 -14.93
C ALA A 77 -8.09 -5.40 -13.46
N ARG A 78 -9.16 -4.98 -12.76
CA ARG A 78 -9.19 -5.13 -11.30
C ARG A 78 -9.20 -6.62 -10.96
N ARG A 79 -8.02 -7.25 -10.82
CA ARG A 79 -7.90 -8.50 -10.07
C ARG A 79 -8.38 -8.14 -8.66
N ARG A 80 -9.59 -8.58 -8.31
CA ARG A 80 -10.16 -8.37 -6.98
C ARG A 80 -9.28 -9.10 -5.98
N HIS A 81 -8.23 -8.46 -5.49
CA HIS A 81 -7.69 -8.83 -4.20
C HIS A 81 -8.87 -8.65 -3.25
N ARG A 82 -9.37 -9.75 -2.67
CA ARG A 82 -10.52 -9.74 -1.76
C ARG A 82 -10.31 -8.59 -0.79
N ASP A 83 -11.20 -7.62 -0.91
CA ASP A 83 -11.25 -6.44 -0.06
C ASP A 83 -11.27 -6.94 1.39
N VAL A 84 -10.14 -6.82 2.10
CA VAL A 84 -10.04 -7.13 3.54
C VAL A 84 -10.68 -5.95 4.27
N ARG A 85 -11.97 -5.76 4.03
CA ARG A 85 -12.79 -4.84 4.80
C ARG A 85 -13.12 -5.57 6.09
N PRO A 86 -12.66 -5.10 7.27
CA PRO A 86 -13.08 -5.71 8.52
C PRO A 86 -14.62 -5.62 8.62
N PRO A 87 -15.32 -6.69 9.06
CA PRO A 87 -16.77 -6.66 9.16
C PRO A 87 -17.22 -5.55 10.11
N ARG A 88 -18.26 -4.80 9.71
CA ARG A 88 -18.91 -3.81 10.57
C ARG A 88 -19.40 -4.51 11.84
N ARG A 89 -19.01 -3.99 13.00
CA ARG A 89 -19.48 -4.48 14.31
C ARG A 89 -20.98 -4.23 14.44
N SER A 90 -21.75 -5.29 14.70
CA SER A 90 -23.07 -5.15 15.34
C SER A 90 -22.89 -4.87 16.83
N PRO A 91 -23.62 -3.93 17.42
CA PRO A 91 -23.55 -3.68 18.86
C PRO A 91 -24.34 -4.76 19.60
N GLY A 92 -23.70 -5.50 20.52
CA GLY A 92 -24.44 -6.26 21.54
C GLY A 92 -24.20 -7.77 21.72
N GLY A 93 -23.05 -8.34 21.33
CA GLY A 93 -22.73 -9.75 21.61
C GLY A 93 -21.55 -9.94 22.59
N PRO A 94 -21.56 -10.96 23.48
CA PRO A 94 -20.52 -11.17 24.48
C PRO A 94 -19.15 -11.49 23.85
N ARG A 95 -18.10 -10.87 24.39
CA ARG A 95 -16.70 -11.04 23.95
C ARG A 95 -16.21 -12.46 24.26
N ARG A 96 -16.16 -13.33 23.24
CA ARG A 96 -15.22 -14.46 23.22
C ARG A 96 -14.14 -14.16 22.18
N LEU A 97 -12.95 -13.78 22.64
CA LEU A 97 -11.75 -13.76 21.80
C LEU A 97 -11.34 -15.23 21.61
N PRO A 98 -11.36 -15.79 20.39
CA PRO A 98 -10.68 -17.06 20.16
C PRO A 98 -9.18 -16.80 20.36
N ARG A 99 -8.53 -17.63 21.18
CA ARG A 99 -7.07 -17.71 21.23
C ARG A 99 -6.59 -17.95 19.79
N ARG A 100 -5.97 -16.93 19.18
CA ARG A 100 -5.47 -17.01 17.81
C ARG A 100 -4.06 -17.59 17.87
N ASP A 101 -3.96 -18.85 17.49
CA ASP A 101 -2.68 -19.48 17.20
C ASP A 101 -2.02 -18.79 15.99
N PRO A 102 -0.75 -18.37 16.07
CA PRO A 102 -0.05 -17.67 14.98
C PRO A 102 -0.01 -18.48 13.68
N VAL A 103 0.00 -19.81 13.80
CA VAL A 103 0.15 -20.76 12.68
C VAL A 103 -1.06 -20.71 11.72
N HIS A 104 -2.25 -20.38 12.22
CA HIS A 104 -3.46 -20.36 11.40
C HIS A 104 -3.57 -19.15 10.47
N LEU A 105 -2.75 -18.11 10.68
CA LEU A 105 -2.67 -16.96 9.78
C LEU A 105 -1.90 -17.30 8.49
N ILE A 106 -0.98 -18.27 8.57
CA ILE A 106 -0.04 -18.60 7.47
C ILE A 106 -0.76 -19.36 6.36
N HIS A 107 -1.62 -20.35 6.69
CA HIS A 107 -2.41 -21.08 5.68
C HIS A 107 -3.43 -20.21 4.93
N ARG A 108 -3.92 -19.12 5.53
CA ARG A 108 -4.94 -18.27 4.90
C ARG A 108 -4.38 -17.28 3.88
N VAL A 109 -3.07 -17.02 3.92
CA VAL A 109 -2.38 -16.11 2.99
C VAL A 109 -1.75 -16.89 1.81
N GLY A 110 -1.86 -18.22 1.78
CA GLY A 110 -1.43 -19.04 0.63
C GLY A 110 0.06 -18.95 0.34
N LEU A 111 0.88 -18.83 1.40
CA LEU A 111 2.30 -18.53 1.29
C LEU A 111 3.22 -19.74 1.56
N LEU A 112 2.68 -20.96 1.68
CA LEU A 112 3.37 -22.26 1.58
C LEU A 112 2.30 -23.39 1.63
N ASP A 113 2.50 -24.46 0.86
CA ASP A 113 1.91 -25.78 1.13
C ASP A 113 2.63 -26.42 2.34
#